data_AF-A0A183H276-F1
#
_entry.id   AF-A0A183H276-F1
#
_cell.length_a   1.000
_cell.length_b   1.000
_cell.length_c   1.000
_cell.angle_alpha   90.00
_cell.angle_beta   90.00
_cell.angle_gamma   90.00
#
_symmetry.space_group_name_H-M   'P 1'
#
loop_
_entity.id
_entity.type
_entity.pdbx_description
1 polymer ?
#
loop_
_entity_poly.entity_id
_entity_poly.type
_entity_poly.pdbx_seq_one_letter_code
_entity_poly.pdbx_strand_id
1 'polypeptide(L)'
;MISEAKKETQRQGMLQLGLLAAGHLPIFFAIFFTLMLSTSYVLAVWHGDIDPVFPYISYSGDHRPESCIFSMMLNLCSFLIMLIIYLRYSLVVELNRDSDRLLKRMNTFACAIGMLGGVGMFIVANFQETAVITVHLTGAFLCFGCGCFYMLLQFCLTIYMYPLYNNRRIGFIRGAIALSATLCFVTVISFGVAASVEFHKHHPDLPTPRPWSRKINQP
;
A
#
# COMPACT_ATOMS: atom_id res chain seq x y z
N MET A 1 -13.98 28.50 28.95
CA MET A 1 -14.02 29.22 27.66
C MET A 1 -12.77 29.02 26.81
N ILE A 2 -11.55 29.30 27.30
CA ILE A 2 -10.31 29.23 26.50
C ILE A 2 -10.02 27.81 25.95
N SER A 3 -10.37 26.75 26.69
CA SER A 3 -10.22 25.34 26.26
C SER A 3 -11.15 24.96 25.10
N GLU A 4 -12.40 25.42 25.13
CA GLU A 4 -13.39 25.13 24.09
C GLU A 4 -13.09 25.93 22.82
N ALA A 5 -12.70 27.20 22.96
CA ALA A 5 -12.24 28.01 21.82
C ALA A 5 -11.00 27.40 21.13
N LYS A 6 -10.04 26.86 21.89
CA LYS A 6 -8.87 26.18 21.32
C LYS A 6 -9.24 24.89 20.59
N LYS A 7 -10.18 24.10 21.12
CA LYS A 7 -10.73 22.92 20.44
C LYS A 7 -11.48 23.30 19.16
N GLU A 8 -12.20 24.41 19.18
CA GLU A 8 -13.00 24.89 18.06
C GLU A 8 -12.14 25.49 16.94
N THR A 9 -11.06 26.20 17.28
CA THR A 9 -10.06 26.66 16.31
C THR A 9 -9.26 25.50 15.72
N GLN A 10 -8.87 24.49 16.52
CA GLN A 10 -8.28 23.25 16.00
C GLN A 10 -9.26 22.50 15.09
N ARG A 11 -10.55 22.45 15.45
CA ARG A 11 -11.62 21.85 14.65
C ARG A 11 -11.80 22.59 13.32
N GLN A 12 -11.84 23.92 13.32
CA GLN A 12 -11.93 24.73 12.11
C GLN A 12 -10.70 24.56 11.22
N GLY A 13 -9.50 24.50 11.79
CA GLY A 13 -8.28 24.23 11.03
C GLY A 13 -8.28 22.83 10.37
N MET A 14 -8.72 21.79 11.11
CA MET A 14 -8.87 20.44 10.56
C MET A 14 -9.97 20.35 9.49
N LEU A 15 -11.09 21.05 9.69
CA LEU A 15 -12.18 21.10 8.71
C LEU A 15 -11.78 21.87 7.46
N GLN A 16 -11.07 22.99 7.57
CA GLN A 16 -10.59 23.79 6.43
C GLN A 16 -9.51 23.05 5.63
N LEU A 17 -8.58 22.36 6.30
CA LEU A 17 -7.61 21.47 5.64
C LEU A 17 -8.29 20.25 5.02
N GLY A 18 -9.33 19.74 5.68
CA GLY A 18 -10.17 18.63 5.24
C GLY A 18 -11.03 18.93 4.01
N LEU A 19 -11.48 20.19 3.84
CA LEU A 19 -12.40 20.58 2.76
C LEU A 19 -11.69 20.90 1.44
N LEU A 20 -10.48 21.47 1.47
CA LEU A 20 -9.76 21.94 0.27
C LEU A 20 -8.56 21.07 -0.15
N ALA A 21 -7.95 20.29 0.75
CA ALA A 21 -6.74 19.51 0.43
C ALA A 21 -6.90 17.99 0.60
N ALA A 22 -7.64 17.53 1.62
CA ALA A 22 -7.70 16.10 1.95
C ALA A 22 -8.35 15.21 0.87
N GLY A 23 -9.33 15.74 0.12
CA GLY A 23 -9.96 15.02 -0.99
C GLY A 23 -9.04 14.79 -2.20
N HIS A 24 -8.05 15.65 -2.39
CA HIS A 24 -7.11 15.57 -3.51
C HIS A 24 -5.85 14.74 -3.19
N LEU A 25 -5.55 14.49 -1.91
CA LEU A 25 -4.39 13.68 -1.51
C LEU A 25 -4.36 12.29 -2.16
N PRO A 26 -5.45 11.51 -2.24
CA PRO A 26 -5.45 10.24 -2.97
C PRO A 26 -5.14 10.38 -4.46
N ILE A 27 -5.54 11.51 -5.07
CA ILE A 27 -5.24 11.80 -6.48
C ILE A 27 -3.75 12.08 -6.66
N PHE A 28 -3.17 12.90 -5.78
CA PHE A 28 -1.71 13.13 -5.79
C PHE A 28 -0.94 11.84 -5.56
N PHE A 29 -1.35 11.03 -4.58
CA PHE A 29 -0.75 9.72 -4.35
C PHE A 29 -0.79 8.87 -5.62
N ALA A 30 -1.93 8.77 -6.30
CA ALA A 30 -2.06 7.99 -7.54
C ALA A 30 -1.14 8.52 -8.65
N ILE A 31 -1.07 9.85 -8.83
CA ILE A 31 -0.19 10.47 -9.84
C ILE A 31 1.27 10.15 -9.54
N PHE A 32 1.76 10.40 -8.32
CA PHE A 32 3.15 10.13 -7.96
C PHE A 32 3.48 8.64 -8.03
N PHE A 33 2.56 7.77 -7.60
CA PHE A 33 2.76 6.33 -7.66
C PHE A 33 2.84 5.83 -9.10
N THR A 34 1.94 6.28 -9.99
CA THR A 34 1.99 5.94 -11.41
C THR A 34 3.26 6.47 -12.08
N LEU A 35 3.64 7.72 -11.82
CA LEU A 35 4.87 8.30 -12.36
C LEU A 35 6.11 7.52 -11.90
N MET A 36 6.14 7.10 -10.62
CA MET A 36 7.22 6.27 -10.08
C MET A 36 7.32 4.93 -10.80
N LEU A 37 6.19 4.23 -10.99
CA LEU A 37 6.18 2.96 -11.72
C LEU A 37 6.63 3.13 -13.16
N SER A 38 6.10 4.14 -13.86
CA SER A 38 6.43 4.39 -15.26
C SER A 38 7.90 4.77 -15.45
N THR A 39 8.43 5.68 -14.63
CA THR A 39 9.82 6.14 -14.75
C THR A 39 10.82 5.03 -14.44
N SER A 40 10.60 4.28 -13.35
CA SER A 40 11.48 3.16 -12.98
C SER A 40 11.47 2.07 -14.06
N TYR A 41 10.28 1.72 -14.56
CA TYR A 41 10.14 0.73 -15.64
C TYR A 41 10.83 1.17 -16.94
N VAL A 42 10.57 2.39 -17.41
CA VAL A 42 11.16 2.91 -18.66
C VAL A 42 12.68 2.96 -18.57
N LEU A 43 13.23 3.39 -17.44
CA LEU A 43 14.69 3.43 -17.22
C LEU A 43 15.30 2.03 -17.18
N ALA A 44 14.66 1.10 -16.46
CA ALA A 44 15.13 -0.27 -16.37
C ALA A 44 15.11 -0.98 -17.74
N VAL A 45 14.10 -0.72 -18.57
CA VAL A 45 14.06 -1.23 -19.97
C VAL A 45 15.13 -0.57 -20.82
N TRP A 46 15.32 0.76 -20.70
CA TRP A 46 16.33 1.49 -21.47
C TRP A 46 17.74 0.96 -21.19
N HIS A 47 18.09 0.75 -19.91
CA HIS A 47 19.38 0.19 -19.51
C HIS A 47 19.49 -1.32 -19.79
N GLY A 48 18.40 -1.94 -20.22
CA GLY A 48 18.32 -3.35 -20.53
C GLY A 48 18.30 -4.23 -19.28
N ASP A 49 18.08 -3.69 -18.09
CA ASP A 49 18.09 -4.44 -16.84
C ASP A 49 16.93 -5.44 -16.76
N ILE A 50 15.80 -5.15 -17.42
CA ILE A 50 14.60 -6.00 -17.44
C ILE A 50 14.09 -6.28 -18.85
N ASP A 51 13.35 -7.39 -18.99
CA ASP A 51 12.65 -7.73 -20.24
C ASP A 51 11.41 -6.83 -20.45
N PRO A 52 11.22 -6.22 -21.63
CA PRO A 52 10.08 -5.33 -21.91
C PRO A 52 8.70 -6.02 -21.93
N VAL A 53 8.64 -7.34 -22.02
CA VAL A 53 7.38 -8.10 -22.18
C VAL A 53 6.72 -8.39 -20.84
N PHE A 54 7.50 -8.58 -19.78
CA PHE A 54 6.99 -8.94 -18.45
C PHE A 54 7.46 -7.97 -17.35
N PRO A 55 6.63 -6.97 -17.00
CA PRO A 55 7.01 -5.93 -16.04
C PRO A 55 7.02 -6.47 -14.61
N TYR A 56 8.20 -6.83 -14.11
CA TYR A 56 8.40 -7.16 -12.70
C TYR A 56 8.89 -5.92 -11.93
N ILE A 57 7.94 -5.25 -11.27
CA ILE A 57 8.15 -3.92 -10.67
C ILE A 57 9.27 -3.92 -9.62
N SER A 58 9.32 -4.91 -8.71
CA SER A 58 10.35 -4.96 -7.66
C SER A 58 11.77 -4.94 -8.22
N TYR A 59 11.98 -5.55 -9.39
CA TYR A 59 13.29 -5.59 -10.03
C TYR A 59 13.57 -4.36 -10.91
N SER A 60 12.51 -3.68 -11.41
CA SER A 60 12.64 -2.40 -12.11
C SER A 60 13.13 -1.23 -11.25
N GLY A 61 13.15 -1.39 -9.92
CA GLY A 61 13.67 -0.40 -8.98
C GLY A 61 14.94 -0.87 -8.25
N ASP A 62 15.69 -1.80 -8.83
CA ASP A 62 16.75 -2.53 -8.13
C ASP A 62 18.17 -2.02 -8.43
N HIS A 63 18.53 -1.77 -9.70
CA HIS A 63 19.87 -1.25 -10.03
C HIS A 63 19.90 0.28 -9.98
N ARG A 64 21.07 0.88 -10.19
CA ARG A 64 21.24 2.33 -10.24
C ARG A 64 21.24 2.79 -11.70
N PRO A 65 20.60 3.93 -12.01
CA PRO A 65 20.04 4.95 -11.11
C PRO A 65 18.56 4.76 -10.71
N GLU A 66 17.85 3.78 -11.27
CA GLU A 66 16.41 3.61 -11.11
C GLU A 66 15.98 3.35 -9.67
N SER A 67 16.77 2.60 -8.89
CA SER A 67 16.56 2.40 -7.46
C SER A 67 16.51 3.71 -6.68
N CYS A 68 17.35 4.70 -7.01
CA CYS A 68 17.33 5.99 -6.33
C CYS A 68 16.03 6.76 -6.60
N ILE A 69 15.54 6.72 -7.84
CA ILE A 69 14.30 7.38 -8.25
C ILE A 69 13.11 6.66 -7.62
N PHE A 70 13.10 5.33 -7.69
CA PHE A 70 12.10 4.46 -7.07
C PHE A 70 12.00 4.72 -5.57
N SER A 71 13.12 4.67 -4.83
CA SER A 71 13.17 4.94 -3.39
C SER A 71 12.64 6.33 -3.06
N MET A 72 13.11 7.37 -3.76
CA MET A 72 12.70 8.75 -3.50
C MET A 72 11.18 8.94 -3.66
N MET A 73 10.62 8.46 -4.77
CA MET A 73 9.20 8.63 -5.04
C MET A 73 8.32 7.70 -4.20
N LEU A 74 8.72 6.45 -3.98
CA LEU A 74 7.94 5.50 -3.18
C LEU A 74 7.96 5.88 -1.68
N ASN A 75 9.04 6.48 -1.18
CA ASN A 75 9.06 7.07 0.18
C ASN A 75 8.03 8.22 0.31
N LEU A 76 7.94 9.09 -0.70
CA LEU A 76 6.90 10.13 -0.73
C LEU A 76 5.49 9.52 -0.75
N CYS A 77 5.27 8.49 -1.58
CA CYS A 77 4.01 7.74 -1.61
C CYS A 77 3.68 7.09 -0.25
N SER A 78 4.66 6.51 0.43
CA SER A 78 4.50 5.91 1.77
C SER A 78 4.04 6.95 2.79
N PHE A 79 4.66 8.13 2.81
CA PHE A 79 4.22 9.23 3.66
C PHE A 79 2.80 9.69 3.32
N LEU A 80 2.50 9.88 2.03
CA LEU A 80 1.19 10.33 1.57
C LEU A 80 0.09 9.32 1.94
N ILE A 81 0.31 8.01 1.78
CA ILE A 81 -0.69 7.01 2.12
C ILE A 81 -0.93 6.94 3.63
N MET A 82 0.12 7.04 4.45
CA MET A 82 -0.01 7.13 5.91
C MET A 82 -0.81 8.36 6.33
N LEU A 83 -0.57 9.51 5.70
CA LEU A 83 -1.36 10.73 5.92
C LEU A 83 -2.83 10.53 5.53
N ILE A 84 -3.11 9.93 4.37
CA ILE A 84 -4.48 9.63 3.91
C ILE A 84 -5.20 8.71 4.91
N ILE A 85 -4.53 7.67 5.42
CA ILE A 85 -5.07 6.74 6.41
C ILE A 85 -5.39 7.48 7.71
N TYR A 86 -4.49 8.32 8.20
CA TYR A 86 -4.71 9.11 9.40
C TYR A 86 -5.86 10.11 9.26
N LEU A 87 -5.97 10.79 8.11
CA LEU A 87 -7.07 11.70 7.81
C LEU A 87 -8.40 10.94 7.72
N ARG A 88 -8.39 9.74 7.12
CA ARG A 88 -9.58 8.87 7.07
C ARG A 88 -10.01 8.45 8.48
N TYR A 89 -9.07 8.03 9.32
CA TYR A 89 -9.34 7.72 10.73
C TYR A 89 -9.97 8.91 11.45
N SER A 90 -9.37 10.10 11.33
CA SER A 90 -9.83 11.33 11.98
C SER A 90 -11.23 11.74 11.52
N LEU A 91 -11.50 11.62 10.22
CA LEU A 91 -12.83 11.86 9.64
C LEU A 91 -13.89 10.92 10.24
N VAL A 92 -13.58 9.63 10.37
CA VAL A 92 -14.52 8.66 10.95
C VAL A 92 -14.76 8.94 12.43
N VAL A 93 -13.74 9.35 13.19
CA VAL A 93 -13.90 9.79 14.59
C VAL A 93 -14.83 11.01 14.68
N GLU A 94 -14.63 12.00 13.81
CA GLU A 94 -15.41 13.24 13.82
C GLU A 94 -16.89 13.00 13.47
N LEU A 95 -17.16 12.21 12.42
CA LEU A 95 -18.52 11.88 12.00
C LEU A 95 -19.26 10.98 13.00
N ASN A 96 -18.53 10.24 13.84
CA ASN A 96 -19.11 9.22 14.72
C ASN A 96 -18.76 9.44 16.20
N ARG A 97 -18.72 10.70 16.65
CA ARG A 97 -18.39 11.02 18.05
C ARG A 97 -19.28 10.30 19.06
N ASP A 98 -20.57 10.22 18.78
CA ASP A 98 -21.56 9.61 19.67
C ASP A 98 -21.83 8.13 19.35
N SER A 99 -21.03 7.52 18.45
CA SER A 99 -21.20 6.12 18.11
C SER A 99 -20.78 5.17 19.23
N ASP A 100 -21.21 3.93 19.06
CA ASP A 100 -20.87 2.82 19.93
C ASP A 100 -19.35 2.54 19.96
N ARG A 101 -18.94 1.76 20.96
CA ARG A 101 -17.52 1.44 21.20
C ARG A 101 -16.93 0.56 20.11
N LEU A 102 -17.75 -0.24 19.42
CA LEU A 102 -17.26 -1.15 18.38
C LEU A 102 -16.73 -0.36 17.18
N LEU A 103 -17.49 0.61 16.66
CA LEU A 103 -17.06 1.42 15.51
C LEU A 103 -15.75 2.16 15.80
N LYS A 104 -15.61 2.73 17.01
CA LYS A 104 -14.40 3.42 17.45
C LYS A 104 -13.19 2.48 17.50
N ARG A 105 -13.36 1.26 18.01
CA ARG A 105 -12.31 0.23 18.06
C ARG A 105 -11.94 -0.24 16.65
N MET A 106 -12.92 -0.52 15.79
CA MET A 106 -12.68 -0.93 14.41
C MET A 106 -11.93 0.15 13.63
N ASN A 107 -12.29 1.42 13.78
CA ASN A 107 -11.60 2.53 13.13
C ASN A 107 -10.15 2.68 13.61
N THR A 108 -9.92 2.60 14.92
CA THR A 108 -8.56 2.65 15.50
C THR A 108 -7.71 1.49 15.01
N PHE A 109 -8.28 0.29 14.99
CA PHE A 109 -7.60 -0.91 14.49
C PHE A 109 -7.29 -0.80 12.99
N ALA A 110 -8.24 -0.32 12.17
CA ALA A 110 -8.01 -0.06 10.77
C ALA A 110 -6.88 0.96 10.56
N CYS A 111 -6.83 2.03 11.34
CA CYS A 111 -5.73 2.98 11.30
C CYS A 111 -4.39 2.31 11.58
N ALA A 112 -4.28 1.52 12.65
CA ALA A 112 -3.04 0.82 13.01
C ALA A 112 -2.57 -0.13 11.89
N ILE A 113 -3.47 -0.95 11.35
CA ILE A 113 -3.18 -1.85 10.22
C ILE A 113 -2.74 -1.07 8.98
N GLY A 114 -3.43 0.02 8.65
CA GLY A 114 -3.05 0.86 7.51
C GLY A 114 -1.65 1.48 7.68
N MET A 115 -1.34 1.97 8.88
CA MET A 115 -0.02 2.55 9.19
C MET A 115 1.09 1.50 9.07
N LEU A 116 0.85 0.26 9.52
CA LEU A 116 1.78 -0.86 9.31
C LEU A 116 2.00 -1.15 7.83
N GLY A 117 0.96 -1.07 7.00
CA GLY A 117 1.09 -1.17 5.54
C GLY A 117 1.94 -0.05 4.94
N GLY A 118 1.77 1.19 5.42
CA GLY A 118 2.61 2.33 5.03
C GLY A 118 4.09 2.14 5.39
N VAL A 119 4.38 1.60 6.58
CA VAL A 119 5.74 1.20 7.00
C VAL A 119 6.29 0.11 6.09
N GLY A 120 5.48 -0.89 5.72
CA GLY A 120 5.87 -1.90 4.74
C GLY A 120 6.29 -1.29 3.40
N MET A 121 5.54 -0.30 2.91
CA MET A 121 5.87 0.43 1.69
C MET A 121 7.21 1.20 1.82
N PHE A 122 7.47 1.81 2.97
CA PHE A 122 8.76 2.46 3.26
C PHE A 122 9.92 1.47 3.26
N ILE A 123 9.74 0.27 3.83
CA ILE A 123 10.75 -0.78 3.80
C ILE A 123 11.05 -1.21 2.35
N VAL A 124 10.01 -1.50 1.55
CA VAL A 124 10.16 -1.87 0.13
C VAL A 124 10.90 -0.79 -0.66
N ALA A 125 10.64 0.49 -0.36
CA ALA A 125 11.30 1.60 -1.02
C ALA A 125 12.82 1.64 -0.79
N ASN A 126 13.31 1.21 0.37
CA ASN A 126 14.71 1.42 0.76
C ASN A 126 15.55 0.14 0.78
N PHE A 127 14.93 -1.04 0.79
CA PHE A 127 15.62 -2.32 0.77
C PHE A 127 15.33 -3.01 -0.56
N GLN A 128 16.25 -2.86 -1.51
CA GLN A 128 16.19 -3.51 -2.81
C GLN A 128 16.17 -5.03 -2.65
N GLU A 129 15.45 -5.69 -3.55
CA GLU A 129 15.28 -7.15 -3.52
C GLU A 129 16.63 -7.85 -3.65
N THR A 130 17.50 -7.39 -4.54
CA THR A 130 18.79 -8.05 -4.77
C THR A 130 19.77 -7.86 -3.62
N ALA A 131 19.65 -6.74 -2.89
CA ALA A 131 20.51 -6.39 -1.77
C ALA A 131 20.15 -7.19 -0.51
N VAL A 132 18.88 -7.15 -0.08
CA VAL A 132 18.43 -7.81 1.17
C VAL A 132 17.01 -8.37 1.02
N ILE A 133 16.88 -9.47 0.27
CA ILE A 133 15.59 -10.09 -0.09
C ILE A 133 14.67 -10.37 1.11
N THR A 134 15.21 -10.83 2.24
CA THR A 134 14.41 -11.13 3.44
C THR A 134 13.70 -9.88 3.97
N VAL A 135 14.39 -8.74 3.99
CA VAL A 135 13.83 -7.47 4.46
C VAL A 135 12.84 -6.93 3.42
N HIS A 136 13.17 -7.01 2.13
CA HIS A 136 12.29 -6.61 1.04
C HIS A 136 10.95 -7.36 1.08
N LEU A 137 11.00 -8.70 1.16
CA LEU A 137 9.80 -9.54 1.20
C LEU A 137 8.98 -9.33 2.47
N THR A 138 9.64 -9.08 3.61
CA THR A 138 8.95 -8.69 4.86
C THR A 138 8.20 -7.38 4.67
N GLY A 139 8.87 -6.38 4.07
CA GLY A 139 8.25 -5.09 3.72
C GLY A 139 7.08 -5.26 2.76
N ALA A 140 7.22 -6.10 1.73
CA ALA A 140 6.18 -6.36 0.74
C ALA A 140 4.96 -7.05 1.38
N PHE A 141 5.18 -8.03 2.25
CA PHE A 141 4.11 -8.70 2.98
C PHE A 141 3.37 -7.73 3.92
N LEU A 142 4.09 -6.87 4.65
CA LEU A 142 3.48 -5.80 5.43
C LEU A 142 2.66 -4.84 4.54
N CYS A 143 3.26 -4.35 3.46
CA CYS A 143 2.62 -3.40 2.54
C CYS A 143 1.32 -3.95 1.96
N PHE A 144 1.40 -5.08 1.25
CA PHE A 144 0.26 -5.65 0.53
C PHE A 144 -0.70 -6.41 1.45
N GLY A 145 -0.19 -7.16 2.42
CA GLY A 145 -1.01 -7.92 3.37
C GLY A 145 -1.82 -7.00 4.28
N CYS A 146 -1.15 -6.06 4.97
CA CYS A 146 -1.88 -5.07 5.79
C CYS A 146 -2.72 -4.13 4.92
N GLY A 147 -2.29 -3.81 3.70
CA GLY A 147 -3.09 -3.04 2.74
C GLY A 147 -4.41 -3.73 2.38
N CYS A 148 -4.39 -5.02 2.06
CA CYS A 148 -5.61 -5.81 1.79
C CYS A 148 -6.53 -5.83 3.01
N PHE A 149 -5.96 -6.09 4.18
CA PHE A 149 -6.75 -6.13 5.41
C PHE A 149 -7.35 -4.76 5.77
N TYR A 150 -6.60 -3.68 5.57
CA TYR A 150 -7.10 -2.31 5.71
C TYR A 150 -8.28 -2.03 4.76
N MET A 151 -8.20 -2.46 3.50
CA MET A 151 -9.30 -2.27 2.54
C MET A 151 -10.57 -3.04 2.96
N LEU A 152 -10.43 -4.26 3.46
CA LEU A 152 -11.54 -5.04 4.01
C LEU A 152 -12.17 -4.34 5.24
N LEU A 153 -11.35 -3.85 6.16
CA LEU A 153 -11.82 -3.08 7.32
C LEU A 153 -12.53 -1.79 6.89
N GLN A 154 -11.99 -1.04 5.92
CA GLN A 154 -12.64 0.15 5.37
C GLN A 154 -13.96 -0.17 4.68
N PHE A 155 -14.07 -1.30 3.99
CA PHE A 155 -15.35 -1.79 3.47
C PHE A 155 -16.35 -2.01 4.61
N CYS A 156 -16.00 -2.77 5.64
CA CYS A 156 -16.87 -3.02 6.80
C CYS A 156 -17.29 -1.72 7.50
N LEU A 157 -16.36 -0.79 7.74
CA LEU A 157 -16.65 0.54 8.31
C LEU A 157 -17.62 1.33 7.42
N THR A 158 -17.49 1.23 6.10
CA THR A 158 -18.37 1.91 5.15
C THR A 158 -19.80 1.40 5.24
N ILE A 159 -19.98 0.08 5.33
CA ILE A 159 -21.29 -0.56 5.50
C ILE A 159 -21.87 -0.24 6.88
N TYR A 160 -21.06 -0.24 7.93
CA TYR A 160 -21.52 0.11 9.28
C TYR A 160 -22.04 1.56 9.35
N MET A 161 -21.39 2.49 8.65
CA MET A 161 -21.78 3.91 8.60
C MET A 161 -22.91 4.22 7.60
N TYR A 162 -23.44 3.22 6.88
CA TYR A 162 -24.63 3.38 6.05
C TYR A 162 -25.90 3.30 6.92
N PRO A 163 -26.95 4.09 6.66
CA PRO A 163 -27.12 5.04 5.54
C PRO A 163 -26.71 6.49 5.84
N LEU A 164 -26.30 6.79 7.08
CA LEU A 164 -26.13 8.17 7.57
C LEU A 164 -25.04 8.96 6.84
N TYR A 165 -23.89 8.33 6.54
CA TYR A 165 -22.73 9.03 5.99
C TYR A 165 -22.25 8.51 4.64
N ASN A 166 -22.71 7.33 4.22
CA ASN A 166 -22.27 6.70 2.98
C ASN A 166 -23.46 6.22 2.15
N ASN A 167 -23.31 6.26 0.83
CA ASN A 167 -24.25 5.64 -0.09
C ASN A 167 -23.93 4.13 -0.22
N ARG A 168 -24.97 3.29 -0.38
CA ARG A 168 -24.85 1.83 -0.59
C ARG A 168 -23.91 1.48 -1.74
N ARG A 169 -23.91 2.28 -2.81
CA ARG A 169 -23.02 2.12 -3.97
C ARG A 169 -21.54 2.19 -3.61
N ILE A 170 -21.15 3.11 -2.71
CA ILE A 170 -19.76 3.27 -2.26
C ILE A 170 -19.31 2.02 -1.49
N GLY A 171 -20.20 1.44 -0.68
CA GLY A 171 -19.97 0.16 -0.01
C GLY A 171 -19.63 -0.94 -1.00
N PHE A 172 -20.45 -1.15 -2.03
CA PHE A 172 -20.19 -2.18 -3.06
C PHE A 172 -18.89 -1.96 -3.82
N ILE A 173 -18.58 -0.72 -4.21
CA ILE A 173 -17.33 -0.39 -4.92
C ILE A 173 -16.12 -0.73 -4.04
N ARG A 174 -16.12 -0.30 -2.77
CA ARG A 174 -15.04 -0.62 -1.83
C ARG A 174 -14.90 -2.12 -1.58
N GLY A 175 -16.02 -2.83 -1.46
CA GLY A 175 -16.03 -4.28 -1.31
C GLY A 175 -15.43 -5.00 -2.52
N ALA A 176 -15.78 -4.60 -3.74
CA ALA A 176 -15.24 -5.18 -4.96
C ALA A 176 -13.73 -4.93 -5.09
N ILE A 177 -13.25 -3.73 -4.77
CA ILE A 177 -11.81 -3.41 -4.76
C ILE A 177 -11.08 -4.23 -3.69
N ALA A 178 -11.61 -4.31 -2.47
CA ALA A 178 -10.99 -5.08 -1.39
C ALA A 178 -10.91 -6.58 -1.72
N LEU A 179 -11.98 -7.14 -2.30
CA LEU A 179 -12.02 -8.55 -2.70
C LEU A 179 -11.06 -8.83 -3.84
N SER A 180 -11.06 -8.02 -4.90
CA SER A 180 -10.12 -8.18 -6.02
C SER A 180 -8.67 -8.09 -5.57
N ALA A 181 -8.32 -7.10 -4.75
CA ALA A 181 -6.97 -6.98 -4.20
C ALA A 181 -6.58 -8.19 -3.33
N THR A 182 -7.49 -8.68 -2.49
CA THR A 182 -7.26 -9.87 -1.65
C THR A 182 -7.04 -11.11 -2.51
N LEU A 183 -7.84 -11.30 -3.56
CA LEU A 183 -7.66 -12.40 -4.50
C LEU A 183 -6.31 -12.33 -5.20
N CYS A 184 -5.92 -11.16 -5.72
CA CYS A 184 -4.62 -10.97 -6.33
C CYS A 184 -3.47 -11.28 -5.36
N PHE A 185 -3.57 -10.83 -4.11
CA PHE A 185 -2.56 -11.11 -3.08
C PHE A 185 -2.45 -12.61 -2.77
N VAL A 186 -3.58 -13.30 -2.57
CA VAL A 186 -3.62 -14.75 -2.35
C VAL A 186 -3.05 -15.50 -3.55
N THR A 187 -3.38 -15.08 -4.77
CA THR A 187 -2.84 -15.66 -6.01
C THR A 187 -1.32 -15.54 -6.03
N VAL A 188 -0.75 -14.35 -5.80
CA VAL A 188 0.71 -14.15 -5.81
C VAL A 188 1.41 -15.02 -4.76
N ILE A 189 0.90 -15.08 -3.53
CA ILE A 189 1.47 -15.94 -2.49
C ILE A 189 1.36 -17.43 -2.87
N SER A 190 0.20 -17.87 -3.34
CA SER A 190 -0.03 -19.28 -3.68
C SER A 190 0.87 -19.75 -4.83
N PHE A 191 0.93 -18.97 -5.91
CA PHE A 191 1.80 -19.29 -7.05
C PHE A 191 3.28 -19.15 -6.70
N GLY A 192 3.66 -18.17 -5.87
CA GLY A 192 5.03 -18.01 -5.39
C GLY A 192 5.49 -19.22 -4.56
N VAL A 193 4.66 -19.71 -3.64
CA VAL A 193 4.95 -20.90 -2.85
C VAL A 193 4.97 -22.15 -3.73
N ALA A 194 3.99 -22.33 -4.62
CA ALA A 194 3.96 -23.48 -5.54
C ALA A 194 5.20 -23.52 -6.44
N ALA A 195 5.61 -22.37 -7.01
CA ALA A 195 6.81 -22.27 -7.81
C ALA A 195 8.07 -22.58 -6.99
N SER A 196 8.17 -22.06 -5.77
CA SER A 196 9.29 -22.36 -4.86
C SER A 196 9.35 -23.85 -4.52
N VAL A 197 8.22 -24.48 -4.18
CA VAL A 197 8.17 -25.92 -3.88
C VAL A 197 8.60 -26.75 -5.10
N GLU A 198 8.10 -26.41 -6.29
CA GLU A 198 8.44 -27.14 -7.51
C GLU A 198 9.93 -27.02 -7.86
N PHE A 199 10.51 -25.82 -7.67
CA PHE A 199 11.93 -25.59 -7.87
C PHE A 199 12.81 -26.45 -6.94
N HIS A 200 12.51 -26.44 -5.63
CA HIS A 200 13.33 -27.18 -4.66
C HIS A 200 13.16 -28.70 -4.72
N LYS A 201 12.16 -29.23 -5.44
CA LYS A 201 12.12 -30.67 -5.77
C LYS A 201 13.30 -31.10 -6.65
N HIS A 202 13.71 -30.22 -7.56
CA HIS A 202 14.79 -30.46 -8.50
C HIS A 202 16.12 -29.88 -8.00
N HIS A 203 16.07 -28.83 -7.19
CA HIS A 203 17.22 -28.09 -6.68
C HIS A 203 17.13 -27.82 -5.17
N PRO A 204 17.30 -28.85 -4.31
CA PRO A 204 17.03 -28.75 -2.88
C PRO A 204 17.97 -27.78 -2.13
N ASP A 205 19.22 -27.68 -2.58
CA ASP A 205 20.27 -26.89 -1.90
C ASP A 205 20.41 -25.46 -2.44
N LEU A 206 19.62 -25.09 -3.45
CA LEU A 206 19.73 -23.81 -4.12
C LEU A 206 18.62 -22.85 -3.67
N PRO A 207 18.92 -21.56 -3.52
CA PRO A 207 17.87 -20.58 -3.24
C PRO A 207 16.90 -20.47 -4.42
N THR A 208 15.64 -20.13 -4.14
CA THR A 208 14.64 -19.84 -5.18
C THR A 208 15.22 -18.88 -6.23
N PRO A 209 15.14 -19.22 -7.53
CA PRO A 209 15.77 -18.44 -8.57
C PRO A 209 15.11 -17.07 -8.64
N ARG A 210 15.93 -16.06 -8.88
CA ARG A 210 15.42 -14.70 -9.07
C ARG A 210 14.74 -14.62 -10.43
N PRO A 211 13.56 -14.00 -10.53
CA PRO A 211 12.95 -13.72 -11.82
C PRO A 211 13.96 -13.00 -12.73
N TRP A 212 14.04 -13.41 -14.01
CA TRP A 212 14.79 -12.69 -15.06
C TRP A 212 16.30 -12.57 -14.87
N SER A 213 16.92 -13.45 -14.08
CA SER A 213 18.36 -13.62 -14.12
C SER A 213 18.80 -13.85 -15.58
N ARG A 214 19.53 -12.91 -16.19
CA ARG A 214 20.11 -13.07 -17.53
C ARG A 214 21.07 -14.27 -17.65
N LYS A 215 21.32 -15.00 -16.56
CA LYS A 215 21.90 -16.34 -16.62
C LYS A 215 20.85 -17.29 -17.23
N ILE A 216 21.03 -17.57 -18.51
CA ILE A 216 20.26 -18.57 -19.30
C ILE A 216 20.24 -19.92 -18.58
N ASN A 217 21.30 -20.20 -17.79
CA ASN A 217 21.44 -21.38 -16.95
C ASN A 217 21.58 -20.94 -15.49
N GLN A 218 20.47 -20.51 -14.87
CA GLN A 218 20.30 -20.90 -13.47
C GLN A 218 19.88 -22.38 -13.52
N PRO A 219 20.45 -23.24 -12.67
CA PRO A 219 20.01 -24.63 -12.59
C PRO A 219 18.49 -24.70 -12.45
#